data_AF-B0TGA4-F1
#
_entry.id   AF-B0TGA4-F1
#
_cell.length_a   1.000
_cell.length_b   1.000
_cell.length_c   1.000
_cell.angle_alpha   90.00
_cell.angle_beta   90.00
_cell.angle_gamma   90.00
#
_symmetry.space_group_name_H-M   'P 1'
#
loop_
_entity.id
_entity.type
_entity.pdbx_description
1 polymer ?
#
loop_
_entity_poly.entity_id
_entity_poly.type
_entity_poly.pdbx_seq_one_letter_code
_entity_poly.pdbx_strand_id
1 'polypeptide(L)'
;MTKVYFVSPRAKAGKGLVDKLRRLIKAAGTVDCVEKGDLVAVKMHFGERGNTATIRPPFVGAVVEEIRRKEGRPFLTDSNTLYRGSRSNAVDHMDTAMENGYSYATVKAPVIIADGLNGKEFRNVSIRGKRLKEAKIAAIPLDADAMIVLSHFKGHEMTGFGGAIKNLAMGLASRSGKLVQHQDVKPEVNDKCKVCGKCLRWCPVDAISLGERAVIAGERCIGCGECTVTCPHKAIAVNWKTDAGLLQEKMAEYAYASVKEKREKGKVTFINFVLDVTPECDCCSWSDAPIVPDIGILASDDPVALDQACYDLVNQAPGLRDGRLGDAGQGEPAAGVDKFRIVHPSVDGTIQLRHAEEMGLGSRAYELVSLEE
;
A
#
# COMPACT_ATOMS: atom_id res chain seq x y z
N MET A 1 -7.93 -16.68 -18.12
CA MET A 1 -7.45 -15.28 -18.08
C MET A 1 -8.26 -14.56 -17.00
N THR A 2 -7.62 -13.80 -16.12
CA THR A 2 -8.32 -13.17 -14.98
C THR A 2 -9.18 -12.01 -15.47
N LYS A 3 -10.41 -11.87 -14.97
CA LYS A 3 -11.27 -10.74 -15.31
C LYS A 3 -10.93 -9.52 -14.45
N VAL A 4 -10.77 -8.39 -15.11
CA VAL A 4 -10.64 -7.08 -14.46
C VAL A 4 -11.80 -6.21 -14.92
N TYR A 5 -12.69 -5.89 -14.01
CA TYR A 5 -13.88 -5.09 -14.31
C TYR A 5 -13.53 -3.61 -14.28
N PHE A 6 -14.15 -2.81 -15.15
CA PHE A 6 -13.83 -1.40 -15.31
C PHE A 6 -15.08 -0.53 -15.47
N VAL A 7 -15.06 0.64 -14.83
CA VAL A 7 -16.00 1.74 -15.07
C VAL A 7 -15.25 3.04 -15.33
N SER A 8 -15.61 3.75 -16.40
CA SER A 8 -15.08 5.07 -16.73
C SER A 8 -15.56 6.16 -15.75
N PRO A 9 -14.89 7.31 -15.62
CA PRO A 9 -15.34 8.41 -14.77
C PRO A 9 -16.48 9.23 -15.40
N ARG A 10 -16.75 9.06 -16.71
CA ARG A 10 -17.83 9.76 -17.41
C ARG A 10 -19.17 9.47 -16.75
N ALA A 11 -19.87 10.53 -16.36
CA ALA A 11 -21.17 10.48 -15.70
C ALA A 11 -22.28 11.06 -16.60
N LYS A 12 -23.51 10.59 -16.37
CA LYS A 12 -24.74 11.16 -16.92
C LYS A 12 -25.64 11.58 -15.75
N ALA A 13 -26.63 12.44 -16.01
CA ALA A 13 -27.61 12.81 -14.99
C ALA A 13 -28.23 11.55 -14.36
N GLY A 14 -28.17 11.44 -13.02
CA GLY A 14 -28.65 10.28 -12.27
C GLY A 14 -27.77 9.02 -12.32
N LYS A 15 -26.60 9.07 -12.96
CA LYS A 15 -25.61 7.98 -12.99
C LYS A 15 -24.22 8.52 -12.65
N GLY A 16 -24.00 8.83 -11.37
CA GLY A 16 -22.73 9.35 -10.87
C GLY A 16 -21.68 8.25 -10.73
N LEU A 17 -20.43 8.65 -10.48
CA LEU A 17 -19.33 7.69 -10.32
C LEU A 17 -19.49 6.77 -9.10
N VAL A 18 -20.19 7.23 -8.04
CA VAL A 18 -20.56 6.39 -6.89
C VAL A 18 -21.53 5.27 -7.30
N ASP A 19 -22.53 5.55 -8.14
CA ASP A 19 -23.46 4.54 -8.64
C ASP A 19 -22.76 3.52 -9.55
N LYS A 20 -21.83 4.02 -10.38
CA LYS A 20 -20.99 3.16 -11.23
C LYS A 20 -20.08 2.27 -10.39
N LEU A 21 -19.51 2.76 -9.30
CA LEU A 21 -18.76 1.95 -8.34
C LEU A 21 -19.62 0.83 -7.74
N ARG A 22 -20.88 1.09 -7.36
CA ARG A 22 -21.78 0.03 -6.87
C ARG A 22 -22.05 -1.05 -7.92
N ARG A 23 -22.22 -0.65 -9.18
CA ARG A 23 -22.35 -1.59 -10.30
C ARG A 23 -21.09 -2.41 -10.51
N LEU A 24 -19.92 -1.77 -10.40
CA LEU A 24 -18.62 -2.44 -10.46
C LEU A 24 -18.48 -3.48 -9.34
N ILE A 25 -18.76 -3.12 -8.09
CA ILE A 25 -18.74 -4.01 -6.92
C ILE A 25 -19.62 -5.24 -7.15
N LYS A 26 -20.83 -5.04 -7.67
CA LYS A 26 -21.76 -6.13 -7.97
C LYS A 26 -21.27 -7.02 -9.11
N ALA A 27 -20.79 -6.43 -10.20
CA ALA A 27 -20.35 -7.19 -11.37
C ALA A 27 -19.07 -8.00 -11.11
N ALA A 28 -18.16 -7.45 -10.31
CA ALA A 28 -16.91 -8.08 -9.92
C ALA A 28 -17.03 -9.02 -8.71
N GLY A 29 -18.21 -9.08 -8.07
CA GLY A 29 -18.42 -9.89 -6.86
C GLY A 29 -17.55 -9.46 -5.66
N THR A 30 -17.16 -8.18 -5.59
CA THR A 30 -16.15 -7.71 -4.61
C THR A 30 -16.55 -8.01 -3.16
N VAL A 31 -17.85 -7.95 -2.85
CA VAL A 31 -18.40 -8.21 -1.51
C VAL A 31 -18.96 -9.63 -1.35
N ASP A 32 -18.83 -10.51 -2.34
CA ASP A 32 -19.32 -11.88 -2.23
C ASP A 32 -18.48 -12.75 -1.29
N CYS A 33 -17.27 -12.29 -0.97
CA CYS A 33 -16.43 -12.88 0.06
C CYS A 33 -16.91 -12.62 1.50
N VAL A 34 -17.90 -11.73 1.70
CA VAL A 34 -18.38 -11.32 3.03
C VAL A 34 -19.57 -12.16 3.48
N GLU A 35 -19.47 -12.71 4.69
CA GLU A 35 -20.56 -13.41 5.38
C GLU A 35 -21.13 -12.58 6.54
N LYS A 36 -22.31 -12.97 7.00
CA LYS A 36 -22.98 -12.33 8.13
C LYS A 36 -22.12 -12.40 9.39
N GLY A 37 -21.83 -11.24 9.97
CA GLY A 37 -21.05 -11.12 11.19
C GLY A 37 -19.54 -11.01 11.00
N ASP A 38 -19.03 -11.24 9.78
CA ASP A 38 -17.60 -11.12 9.46
C ASP A 38 -17.06 -9.73 9.87
N LEU A 39 -15.91 -9.71 10.54
CA LEU A 39 -15.09 -8.52 10.72
C LEU A 39 -14.33 -8.26 9.42
N VAL A 40 -14.76 -7.24 8.68
CA VAL A 40 -14.25 -6.97 7.32
C VAL A 40 -13.25 -5.82 7.34
N ALA A 41 -11.99 -6.13 7.04
CA ALA A 41 -10.95 -5.12 6.88
C ALA A 41 -11.12 -4.40 5.54
N VAL A 42 -11.40 -3.10 5.57
CA VAL A 42 -11.30 -2.22 4.39
C VAL A 42 -9.91 -1.63 4.39
N LYS A 43 -8.98 -2.29 3.68
CA LYS A 43 -7.57 -1.88 3.65
C LYS A 43 -7.40 -0.74 2.66
N MET A 44 -6.94 0.41 3.14
CA MET A 44 -6.56 1.53 2.28
C MET A 44 -5.38 2.30 2.85
N HIS A 45 -4.83 3.23 2.06
CA HIS A 45 -3.86 4.19 2.54
C HIS A 45 -4.59 5.50 2.89
N PHE A 46 -4.37 6.04 4.09
CA PHE A 46 -5.11 7.24 4.53
C PHE A 46 -4.55 8.57 4.00
N GLY A 47 -3.44 8.54 3.28
CA GLY A 47 -2.72 9.74 2.83
C GLY A 47 -2.02 10.46 3.96
N GLU A 48 -0.94 11.16 3.66
CA GLU A 48 -0.26 12.02 4.63
C GLU A 48 -1.02 13.35 4.81
N ARG A 49 -0.87 13.99 5.98
CA ARG A 49 -1.46 15.31 6.22
C ARG A 49 -0.98 16.30 5.14
N GLY A 50 -1.92 16.97 4.48
CA GLY A 50 -1.66 17.92 3.40
C GLY A 50 -1.72 17.33 1.98
N ASN A 51 -1.78 16.01 1.84
CA ASN A 51 -2.03 15.38 0.54
C ASN A 51 -3.51 15.47 0.16
N THR A 52 -3.83 15.86 -1.07
CA THR A 52 -5.22 16.01 -1.54
C THR A 52 -5.63 15.01 -2.61
N ALA A 53 -4.73 14.13 -3.06
CA ALA A 53 -4.97 13.16 -4.13
C ALA A 53 -5.37 11.77 -3.59
N THR A 54 -5.95 11.69 -2.39
CA THR A 54 -6.34 10.41 -1.78
C THR A 54 -7.67 9.89 -2.33
N ILE A 55 -8.01 8.62 -2.03
CA ILE A 55 -9.32 8.06 -2.41
C ILE A 55 -10.42 8.90 -1.76
N ARG A 56 -11.27 9.51 -2.59
CA ARG A 56 -12.36 10.39 -2.11
C ARG A 56 -13.27 9.62 -1.13
N PRO A 57 -13.54 10.15 0.08
CA PRO A 57 -14.33 9.45 1.11
C PRO A 57 -15.70 8.92 0.68
N PRO A 58 -16.47 9.56 -0.24
CA PRO A 58 -17.74 9.01 -0.71
C PRO A 58 -17.61 7.63 -1.38
N PHE A 59 -16.49 7.33 -2.05
CA PHE A 59 -16.25 6.01 -2.63
C PHE A 59 -16.04 4.95 -1.56
N VAL A 60 -15.28 5.29 -0.51
CA VAL A 60 -15.05 4.40 0.64
C VAL A 60 -16.36 4.12 1.37
N GLY A 61 -17.17 5.17 1.61
CA GLY A 61 -18.50 5.02 2.22
C GLY A 61 -19.42 4.10 1.40
N ALA A 62 -19.37 4.18 0.06
CA ALA A 62 -20.15 3.29 -0.79
C ALA A 62 -19.76 1.81 -0.62
N VAL A 63 -18.46 1.51 -0.57
CA VAL A 63 -17.94 0.15 -0.30
C VAL A 63 -18.39 -0.33 1.09
N VAL A 64 -18.22 0.50 2.12
CA VAL A 64 -18.66 0.20 3.50
C VAL A 64 -20.14 -0.14 3.57
N GLU A 65 -20.98 0.60 2.84
CA GLU A 65 -22.42 0.33 2.79
C GLU A 65 -22.74 -1.01 2.10
N GLU A 66 -22.04 -1.39 1.03
CA GLU A 66 -22.23 -2.71 0.39
C GLU A 66 -21.81 -3.86 1.31
N ILE A 67 -20.74 -3.70 2.11
CA ILE A 67 -20.34 -4.67 3.13
C ILE A 67 -21.45 -4.83 4.19
N ARG A 68 -22.01 -3.71 4.67
CA ARG A 68 -23.09 -3.73 5.67
C ARG A 68 -24.38 -4.36 5.14
N ARG A 69 -24.69 -4.25 3.84
CA ARG A 69 -25.82 -4.94 3.20
C ARG A 69 -25.69 -6.46 3.26
N LYS A 70 -24.46 -6.99 3.30
CA LYS A 70 -24.16 -8.42 3.55
C LYS A 70 -24.13 -8.77 5.04
N GLU A 71 -24.55 -7.85 5.92
CA GLU A 71 -24.47 -7.96 7.38
C GLU A 71 -23.03 -8.13 7.92
N GLY A 72 -22.03 -7.71 7.14
CA GLY A 72 -20.65 -7.63 7.58
C GLY A 72 -20.38 -6.42 8.49
N ARG A 73 -19.28 -6.46 9.23
CA ARG A 73 -18.85 -5.43 10.20
C ARG A 73 -17.56 -4.77 9.71
N PRO A 74 -17.64 -3.74 8.85
CA PRO A 74 -16.46 -3.13 8.25
C PRO A 74 -15.71 -2.23 9.23
N PHE A 75 -14.38 -2.21 9.08
CA PHE A 75 -13.49 -1.22 9.69
C PHE A 75 -12.41 -0.81 8.67
N LEU A 76 -12.01 0.45 8.66
CA LEU A 76 -10.90 0.93 7.84
C LEU A 76 -9.58 0.59 8.54
N THR A 77 -8.57 0.18 7.78
CA THR A 77 -7.27 -0.15 8.38
C THR A 77 -6.09 0.24 7.50
N ASP A 78 -5.00 0.64 8.15
CA ASP A 78 -3.66 0.87 7.61
C ASP A 78 -2.65 0.66 8.74
N SER A 79 -1.36 0.51 8.42
CA SER A 79 -0.29 0.35 9.43
C SER A 79 0.60 1.59 9.51
N ASN A 80 1.19 1.81 10.68
CA ASN A 80 2.01 2.98 10.95
C ASN A 80 3.22 3.09 10.00
N THR A 81 3.57 4.31 9.60
CA THR A 81 4.67 4.56 8.68
C THR A 81 6.04 4.36 9.34
N LEU A 82 7.03 3.99 8.50
CA LEU A 82 8.44 3.92 8.93
C LEU A 82 9.04 5.32 9.08
N TYR A 83 8.75 6.18 8.10
CA TYR A 83 9.23 7.56 7.99
C TYR A 83 8.49 8.49 8.95
N ARG A 84 9.04 9.69 9.12
CA ARG A 84 8.39 10.72 9.93
C ARG A 84 7.23 11.33 9.16
N GLY A 85 6.13 11.51 9.88
CA GLY A 85 4.87 12.07 9.41
C GLY A 85 3.84 11.92 10.52
N SER A 86 2.64 12.41 10.30
CA SER A 86 1.52 12.27 11.23
C SER A 86 1.00 10.84 11.31
N ARG A 87 1.58 9.88 10.57
CA ARG A 87 1.16 8.47 10.55
C ARG A 87 2.12 7.49 11.21
N SER A 88 3.04 8.00 12.03
CA SER A 88 4.11 7.19 12.64
C SER A 88 3.69 6.44 13.92
N ASN A 89 2.52 6.74 14.48
CA ASN A 89 1.89 6.05 15.62
C ASN A 89 0.36 6.14 15.49
N ALA A 90 -0.36 5.28 16.20
CA ALA A 90 -1.79 5.11 15.96
C ALA A 90 -2.64 6.36 16.25
N VAL A 91 -2.28 7.15 17.27
CA VAL A 91 -3.08 8.32 17.67
C VAL A 91 -3.06 9.35 16.56
N ASP A 92 -1.86 9.82 16.19
CA ASP A 92 -1.71 10.82 15.13
C ASP A 92 -2.19 10.28 13.77
N HIS A 93 -2.03 8.97 13.53
CA HIS A 93 -2.46 8.33 12.28
C HIS A 93 -3.98 8.34 12.15
N MET A 94 -4.72 8.08 13.24
CA MET A 94 -6.18 8.21 13.25
C MET A 94 -6.61 9.67 13.04
N ASP A 95 -5.94 10.63 13.66
CA ASP A 95 -6.24 12.06 13.44
C ASP A 95 -6.04 12.44 11.97
N THR A 96 -4.95 11.97 11.35
CA THR A 96 -4.68 12.18 9.91
C THR A 96 -5.78 11.57 9.04
N ALA A 97 -6.22 10.35 9.37
CA ALA A 97 -7.31 9.71 8.64
C ALA A 97 -8.61 10.53 8.75
N MET A 98 -8.91 11.06 9.94
CA MET A 98 -10.09 11.91 10.15
C MET A 98 -10.01 13.23 9.37
N GLU A 99 -8.85 13.89 9.37
CA GLU A 99 -8.61 15.13 8.60
C GLU A 99 -8.79 14.91 7.09
N ASN A 100 -8.35 13.76 6.57
CA ASN A 100 -8.55 13.38 5.17
C ASN A 100 -9.98 12.86 4.87
N GLY A 101 -10.89 12.95 5.84
CA GLY A 101 -12.31 12.66 5.68
C GLY A 101 -12.70 11.19 5.92
N TYR A 102 -11.78 10.34 6.39
CA TYR A 102 -12.04 8.95 6.78
C TYR A 102 -12.54 8.84 8.23
N SER A 103 -13.47 9.72 8.58
CA SER A 103 -14.14 9.70 9.89
C SER A 103 -15.38 8.82 9.85
N TYR A 104 -15.82 8.35 11.03
CA TYR A 104 -17.07 7.59 11.14
C TYR A 104 -18.28 8.35 10.58
N ALA A 105 -18.32 9.68 10.73
CA ALA A 105 -19.41 10.52 10.22
C ALA A 105 -19.53 10.48 8.69
N THR A 106 -18.41 10.38 7.98
CA THR A 106 -18.38 10.36 6.52
C THR A 106 -18.48 8.94 5.96
N VAL A 107 -17.65 8.01 6.46
CA VAL A 107 -17.50 6.68 5.87
C VAL A 107 -18.32 5.60 6.58
N LYS A 108 -18.87 5.87 7.77
CA LYS A 108 -19.68 4.93 8.58
C LYS A 108 -18.95 3.64 8.98
N ALA A 109 -17.62 3.70 9.10
CA ALA A 109 -16.78 2.64 9.63
C ALA A 109 -15.71 3.22 10.56
N PRO A 110 -15.34 2.53 11.66
CA PRO A 110 -14.25 2.95 12.52
C PRO A 110 -12.89 2.75 11.82
N VAL A 111 -11.90 3.56 12.19
CA VAL A 111 -10.50 3.36 11.80
C VAL A 111 -9.81 2.53 12.88
N ILE A 112 -9.09 1.49 12.47
CA ILE A 112 -8.30 0.65 13.37
C ILE A 112 -6.91 0.45 12.78
N ILE A 113 -5.88 0.91 13.51
CA ILE A 113 -4.49 0.89 13.04
C ILE A 113 -3.91 -0.52 13.21
N ALA A 114 -3.47 -1.09 12.09
CA ALA A 114 -3.24 -2.52 11.93
C ALA A 114 -2.14 -3.10 12.84
N ASP A 115 -1.12 -2.30 13.13
CA ASP A 115 0.09 -2.70 13.86
C ASP A 115 0.19 -2.06 15.27
N GLY A 116 -0.96 -1.66 15.80
CA GLY A 116 -1.09 -1.20 17.19
C GLY A 116 -0.59 0.21 17.42
N LEU A 117 -0.42 0.58 18.69
CA LEU A 117 -0.13 1.96 19.09
C LEU A 117 1.15 2.53 18.46
N ASN A 118 2.19 1.72 18.30
CA ASN A 118 3.51 2.17 17.88
C ASN A 118 4.20 1.26 16.83
N GLY A 119 3.42 0.40 16.17
CA GLY A 119 3.90 -0.46 15.09
C GLY A 119 4.53 -1.78 15.52
N LYS A 120 4.17 -2.29 16.70
CA LYS A 120 4.76 -3.48 17.34
C LYS A 120 3.80 -4.66 17.46
N GLU A 121 2.55 -4.50 17.05
CA GLU A 121 1.58 -5.59 17.03
C GLU A 121 1.62 -6.27 15.65
N PHE A 122 2.41 -7.34 15.55
CA PHE A 122 2.61 -8.07 14.30
C PHE A 122 2.83 -9.56 14.54
N ARG A 123 2.67 -10.36 13.49
CA ARG A 123 3.03 -11.77 13.44
C ARG A 123 4.01 -12.03 12.31
N ASN A 124 4.92 -12.98 12.53
CA ASN A 124 5.80 -13.47 11.48
C ASN A 124 5.03 -14.47 10.64
N VAL A 125 4.83 -14.15 9.36
CA VAL A 125 4.19 -15.04 8.39
C VAL A 125 5.27 -15.68 7.55
N SER A 126 5.44 -17.00 7.68
CA SER A 126 6.40 -17.75 6.87
C SER A 126 5.99 -17.77 5.39
N ILE A 127 6.96 -17.56 4.51
CA ILE A 127 6.81 -17.57 3.06
C ILE A 127 8.01 -18.26 2.41
N ARG A 128 7.86 -18.67 1.15
CA ARG A 128 8.94 -19.24 0.34
C ARG A 128 9.39 -18.24 -0.70
N GLY A 129 9.74 -17.04 -0.25
CA GLY A 129 10.21 -15.96 -1.11
C GLY A 129 11.64 -16.20 -1.60
N LYS A 130 11.97 -15.58 -2.75
CA LYS A 130 13.34 -15.49 -3.27
C LYS A 130 14.22 -14.66 -2.35
N ARG A 131 13.65 -13.63 -1.70
CA ARG A 131 14.38 -12.69 -0.84
C ARG A 131 14.15 -12.94 0.65
N LEU A 132 12.96 -13.38 1.02
CA LEU A 132 12.51 -13.47 2.40
C LEU A 132 11.91 -14.85 2.70
N LYS A 133 12.20 -15.36 3.90
CA LYS A 133 11.60 -16.59 4.44
C LYS A 133 10.41 -16.32 5.36
N GLU A 134 10.28 -15.08 5.81
CA GLU A 134 9.20 -14.61 6.66
C GLU A 134 8.94 -13.12 6.42
N ALA A 135 7.71 -12.70 6.66
CA ALA A 135 7.28 -11.31 6.59
C ALA A 135 6.60 -10.90 7.90
N LYS A 136 6.94 -9.71 8.42
CA LYS A 136 6.36 -9.17 9.65
C LYS A 136 5.06 -8.41 9.36
N ILE A 137 3.95 -9.13 9.34
CA ILE A 137 2.62 -8.59 8.99
C ILE A 137 1.91 -8.10 10.24
N ALA A 138 1.33 -6.91 10.15
CA ALA A 138 0.49 -6.31 11.18
C ALA A 138 -0.60 -7.30 11.66
N ALA A 139 -0.93 -7.31 12.94
CA ALA A 139 -1.75 -8.38 13.52
C ALA A 139 -3.21 -8.38 13.03
N ILE A 140 -3.83 -7.19 13.01
CA ILE A 140 -5.26 -7.00 12.68
C ILE A 140 -5.68 -7.55 11.31
N PRO A 141 -4.98 -7.26 10.19
CA PRO A 141 -5.37 -7.79 8.89
C PRO A 141 -5.36 -9.31 8.82
N LEU A 142 -4.58 -9.98 9.67
CA LEU A 142 -4.54 -11.44 9.75
C LEU A 142 -5.74 -11.97 10.56
N ASP A 143 -6.24 -11.24 11.55
CA ASP A 143 -7.41 -11.61 12.36
C ASP A 143 -8.77 -11.26 11.71
N ALA A 144 -8.79 -10.38 10.71
CA ALA A 144 -10.01 -10.09 9.95
C ALA A 144 -10.55 -11.33 9.22
N ASP A 145 -11.86 -11.50 9.15
CA ASP A 145 -12.50 -12.65 8.48
C ASP A 145 -12.45 -12.51 6.95
N ALA A 146 -12.63 -11.27 6.46
CA ALA A 146 -12.53 -10.90 5.07
C ALA A 146 -11.79 -9.57 4.89
N MET A 147 -11.28 -9.30 3.69
CA MET A 147 -10.58 -8.06 3.38
C MET A 147 -10.96 -7.51 2.01
N ILE A 148 -11.28 -6.22 1.93
CA ILE A 148 -11.48 -5.50 0.68
C ILE A 148 -10.43 -4.40 0.60
N VAL A 149 -9.57 -4.46 -0.40
CA VAL A 149 -8.42 -3.57 -0.54
C VAL A 149 -8.74 -2.47 -1.53
N LEU A 150 -8.70 -1.22 -1.07
CA LEU A 150 -8.93 -0.02 -1.86
C LEU A 150 -7.59 0.69 -2.07
N SER A 151 -7.15 0.84 -3.32
CA SER A 151 -5.88 1.48 -3.64
C SER A 151 -6.06 2.66 -4.57
N HIS A 152 -5.46 3.80 -4.22
CA HIS A 152 -5.22 4.86 -5.19
C HIS A 152 -4.04 4.43 -6.08
N PHE A 153 -4.26 4.37 -7.39
CA PHE A 153 -3.25 3.96 -8.35
C PHE A 153 -2.51 5.19 -8.90
N LYS A 154 -1.23 5.32 -8.55
CA LYS A 154 -0.43 6.54 -8.79
C LYS A 154 1.06 6.25 -8.99
N GLY A 155 1.90 7.25 -9.24
CA GLY A 155 3.36 7.13 -9.39
C GLY A 155 4.15 6.95 -8.08
N HIS A 156 5.35 6.38 -8.11
CA HIS A 156 6.18 6.22 -6.91
C HIS A 156 7.67 6.21 -7.25
N GLU A 157 8.46 6.92 -6.46
CA GLU A 157 9.86 7.21 -6.71
C GLU A 157 10.82 6.01 -6.64
N MET A 158 10.40 4.90 -6.02
CA MET A 158 11.20 3.66 -5.94
C MET A 158 10.53 2.43 -6.54
N THR A 159 9.25 2.53 -6.91
CA THR A 159 8.49 1.38 -7.43
C THR A 159 7.82 1.68 -8.77
N GLY A 160 8.05 2.87 -9.34
CA GLY A 160 7.45 3.36 -10.58
C GLY A 160 6.01 3.79 -10.36
N PHE A 161 5.19 2.89 -9.81
CA PHE A 161 3.82 3.13 -9.42
C PHE A 161 3.51 2.50 -8.05
N GLY A 162 2.41 2.91 -7.44
CA GLY A 162 1.79 2.23 -6.30
C GLY A 162 0.35 1.86 -6.62
N GLY A 163 0.01 0.59 -6.41
CA GLY A 163 -1.34 0.04 -6.53
C GLY A 163 -1.64 -0.94 -5.40
N ALA A 164 -2.42 -1.99 -5.69
CA ALA A 164 -2.80 -3.04 -4.74
C ALA A 164 -1.59 -3.74 -4.14
N ILE A 165 -0.56 -4.08 -4.93
CA ILE A 165 0.63 -4.78 -4.44
C ILE A 165 1.36 -3.94 -3.38
N LYS A 166 1.64 -2.66 -3.66
CA LYS A 166 2.26 -1.75 -2.69
C LYS A 166 1.38 -1.55 -1.45
N ASN A 167 0.08 -1.42 -1.63
CA ASN A 167 -0.87 -1.21 -0.53
C ASN A 167 -0.89 -2.41 0.44
N LEU A 168 -0.90 -3.64 -0.10
CA LEU A 168 -0.75 -4.86 0.68
C LEU A 168 0.60 -4.96 1.37
N ALA A 169 1.68 -4.65 0.66
CA ALA A 169 3.03 -4.87 1.15
C ALA A 169 3.45 -3.86 2.22
N MET A 170 3.32 -2.57 1.92
CA MET A 170 3.71 -1.50 2.84
C MET A 170 2.60 -1.25 3.86
N GLY A 171 1.36 -1.21 3.42
CA GLY A 171 0.22 -0.86 4.26
C GLY A 171 -0.18 -1.93 5.28
N LEU A 172 0.27 -3.18 5.13
CA LEU A 172 0.03 -4.25 6.10
C LEU A 172 1.31 -4.77 6.78
N ALA A 173 2.48 -4.27 6.41
CA ALA A 173 3.70 -4.57 7.15
C ALA A 173 3.75 -3.77 8.45
N SER A 174 4.26 -4.36 9.52
CA SER A 174 4.68 -3.60 10.71
C SER A 174 5.76 -2.58 10.38
N ARG A 175 6.03 -1.63 11.28
CA ARG A 175 7.14 -0.66 11.09
C ARG A 175 8.48 -1.34 10.85
N SER A 176 8.78 -2.42 11.57
CA SER A 176 10.01 -3.20 11.33
C SER A 176 9.94 -4.05 10.06
N GLY A 177 8.76 -4.53 9.67
CA GLY A 177 8.55 -5.18 8.37
C GLY A 177 8.80 -4.24 7.18
N LYS A 178 8.30 -3.00 7.26
CA LYS A 178 8.62 -1.94 6.29
C LYS A 178 10.12 -1.69 6.23
N LEU A 179 10.79 -1.69 7.38
CA LEU A 179 12.23 -1.53 7.43
C LEU A 179 12.96 -2.67 6.72
N VAL A 180 12.55 -3.92 6.89
CA VAL A 180 13.13 -5.07 6.14
C VAL A 180 13.00 -4.87 4.61
N GLN A 181 11.89 -4.30 4.15
CA GLN A 181 11.69 -3.95 2.72
C GLN A 181 12.62 -2.81 2.25
N HIS A 182 13.00 -1.89 3.15
CA HIS A 182 13.83 -0.72 2.87
C HIS A 182 15.31 -0.83 3.29
N GLN A 183 15.74 -1.92 3.94
CA GLN A 183 17.10 -2.07 4.44
C GLN A 183 17.78 -3.28 3.81
N ASP A 184 18.87 -3.02 3.08
CA ASP A 184 19.81 -4.05 2.63
C ASP A 184 21.09 -4.10 3.49
N VAL A 185 21.30 -3.10 4.34
CA VAL A 185 22.52 -2.93 5.15
C VAL A 185 22.19 -2.99 6.63
N LYS A 186 23.06 -3.60 7.45
CA LYS A 186 22.89 -3.64 8.92
C LYS A 186 22.97 -2.21 9.51
N PRO A 187 22.19 -1.90 10.56
CA PRO A 187 22.18 -0.56 11.14
C PRO A 187 23.48 -0.25 11.89
N GLU A 188 23.85 1.04 11.93
CA GLU A 188 25.01 1.54 12.67
C GLU A 188 24.60 2.58 13.73
N VAL A 189 25.42 2.72 14.77
CA VAL A 189 25.18 3.60 15.92
C VAL A 189 26.06 4.85 15.82
N ASN A 190 25.43 6.02 15.71
CA ASN A 190 26.10 7.32 15.69
C ASN A 190 26.21 7.97 17.10
N ASP A 191 26.79 9.16 17.12
CA ASP A 191 27.09 10.01 18.28
C ASP A 191 25.86 10.53 19.03
N LYS A 192 24.66 10.48 18.44
CA LYS A 192 23.41 10.87 19.12
C LYS A 192 22.98 9.87 20.20
N CYS A 193 23.69 8.76 20.37
CA CYS A 193 23.38 7.76 21.37
C CYS A 193 23.45 8.35 22.78
N LYS A 194 22.35 8.20 23.55
CA LYS A 194 22.29 8.58 24.97
C LYS A 194 22.30 7.38 25.91
N VAL A 195 22.72 6.21 25.40
CA VAL A 195 22.85 4.95 26.17
C VAL A 195 21.58 4.58 26.96
N CYS A 196 20.40 4.99 26.48
CA CYS A 196 19.12 4.80 27.18
C CYS A 196 18.63 3.34 27.29
N GLY A 197 19.36 2.38 26.71
CA GLY A 197 19.04 0.95 26.77
C GLY A 197 17.78 0.50 26.01
N LYS A 198 16.99 1.41 25.40
CA LYS A 198 15.77 1.02 24.70
C LYS A 198 16.02 0.00 23.58
N CYS A 199 17.05 0.19 22.77
CA CYS A 199 17.37 -0.70 21.65
C CYS A 199 17.72 -2.13 22.10
N LEU A 200 18.37 -2.29 23.26
CA LEU A 200 18.71 -3.58 23.85
C LEU A 200 17.44 -4.42 24.06
N ARG A 201 16.42 -3.83 24.70
CA ARG A 201 15.15 -4.51 25.03
C ARG A 201 14.36 -5.01 23.82
N TRP A 202 14.63 -4.46 22.64
CA TRP A 202 13.90 -4.78 21.41
C TRP A 202 14.74 -5.59 20.43
N CYS A 203 15.97 -5.99 20.79
CA CYS A 203 16.77 -6.85 19.92
C CYS A 203 16.31 -8.31 20.09
N PRO A 204 15.74 -8.96 19.06
CA PRO A 204 15.20 -10.32 19.20
C PRO A 204 16.29 -11.40 19.29
N VAL A 205 17.55 -11.04 19.09
CA VAL A 205 18.71 -11.94 19.03
C VAL A 205 19.86 -11.47 19.93
N ASP A 206 19.55 -10.57 20.88
CA ASP A 206 20.50 -10.04 21.87
C ASP A 206 21.84 -9.56 21.27
N ALA A 207 21.79 -9.01 20.06
CA ALA A 207 22.96 -8.55 19.30
C ALA A 207 23.43 -7.14 19.71
N ILE A 208 22.82 -6.52 20.71
CA ILE A 208 23.16 -5.16 21.16
C ILE A 208 23.77 -5.22 22.55
N SER A 209 24.85 -4.48 22.77
CA SER A 209 25.41 -4.22 24.10
C SER A 209 25.54 -2.72 24.35
N LEU A 210 25.70 -2.32 25.62
CA LEU A 210 25.89 -0.92 26.02
C LEU A 210 27.34 -0.70 26.45
N GLY A 211 28.01 0.28 25.83
CA GLY A 211 29.28 0.86 26.28
C GLY A 211 29.16 2.38 26.31
N GLU A 212 30.18 3.11 25.83
CA GLU A 212 30.10 4.57 25.61
C GLU A 212 28.95 4.96 24.66
N ARG A 213 28.64 4.07 23.72
CA ARG A 213 27.43 4.07 22.90
C ARG A 213 26.88 2.63 22.84
N ALA A 214 25.66 2.47 22.34
CA ALA A 214 25.19 1.15 21.96
C ALA A 214 26.12 0.55 20.89
N VAL A 215 26.40 -0.74 20.98
CA VAL A 215 27.23 -1.48 20.01
C VAL A 215 26.40 -2.62 19.45
N ILE A 216 26.37 -2.74 18.13
CA ILE A 216 25.63 -3.80 17.42
C ILE A 216 26.65 -4.84 16.94
N ALA A 217 26.55 -6.05 17.48
CA ALA A 217 27.36 -7.20 17.07
C ALA A 217 26.96 -7.64 15.66
N GLY A 218 27.80 -7.32 14.67
CA GLY A 218 27.51 -7.51 13.26
C GLY A 218 27.16 -8.96 12.92
N GLU A 219 27.92 -9.93 13.44
CA GLU A 219 27.71 -11.35 13.20
C GLU A 219 26.38 -11.89 13.75
N ARG A 220 25.89 -11.33 14.87
CA ARG A 220 24.61 -11.73 15.48
C ARG A 220 23.41 -10.95 14.94
N CYS A 221 23.64 -9.76 14.38
CA CYS A 221 22.58 -8.92 13.87
C CYS A 221 21.94 -9.55 12.62
N ILE A 222 20.65 -9.87 12.73
CA ILE A 222 19.81 -10.37 11.63
C ILE A 222 19.18 -9.26 10.77
N GLY A 223 19.55 -7.99 11.00
CA GLY A 223 19.02 -6.86 10.20
C GLY A 223 17.53 -6.55 10.40
N CYS A 224 16.92 -7.01 11.49
CA CYS A 224 15.46 -6.91 11.70
C CYS A 224 14.91 -5.49 11.89
N GLY A 225 15.77 -4.50 12.13
CA GLY A 225 15.41 -3.09 12.15
C GLY A 225 14.73 -2.56 13.43
N GLU A 226 14.42 -3.40 14.43
CA GLU A 226 13.71 -2.99 15.65
C GLU A 226 14.43 -1.87 16.42
N CYS A 227 15.75 -1.94 16.48
CA CYS A 227 16.58 -0.95 17.16
C CYS A 227 16.51 0.44 16.48
N THR A 228 16.35 0.47 15.16
CA THR A 228 16.22 1.67 14.36
C THR A 228 14.88 2.36 14.62
N VAL A 229 13.78 1.60 14.63
CA VAL A 229 12.43 2.17 14.82
C VAL A 229 12.14 2.57 16.27
N THR A 230 12.84 1.96 17.25
CA THR A 230 12.62 2.24 18.68
C THR A 230 13.54 3.31 19.27
N CYS A 231 14.60 3.73 18.59
CA CYS A 231 15.58 4.67 19.15
C CYS A 231 15.02 6.11 19.23
N PRO A 232 14.74 6.66 20.42
CA PRO A 232 14.15 8.00 20.54
C PRO A 232 15.13 9.12 20.15
N HIS A 233 16.43 8.86 20.25
CA HIS A 233 17.49 9.82 19.97
C HIS A 233 17.98 9.77 18.51
N LYS A 234 17.43 8.85 17.69
CA LYS A 234 17.85 8.63 16.30
C LYS A 234 19.36 8.33 16.16
N ALA A 235 19.90 7.68 17.19
CA ALA A 235 21.27 7.21 17.22
C ALA A 235 21.49 6.00 16.30
N ILE A 236 20.42 5.27 16.02
CA ILE A 236 20.37 4.15 15.10
C ILE A 236 19.45 4.58 13.96
N ALA A 237 20.01 4.86 12.79
CA ALA A 237 19.28 5.45 11.68
C ALA A 237 19.01 4.41 10.58
N VAL A 238 17.89 4.58 9.86
CA VAL A 238 17.58 3.80 8.66
C VAL A 238 18.61 4.18 7.61
N ASN A 239 19.28 3.18 7.04
CA ASN A 239 20.06 3.38 5.83
C ASN A 239 19.10 3.29 4.63
N TRP A 240 18.87 4.43 3.99
CA TRP A 240 17.95 4.55 2.85
C TRP A 240 18.58 4.13 1.50
N LYS A 241 19.84 3.67 1.50
CA LYS A 241 20.48 3.11 0.30
C LYS A 241 20.01 1.67 0.11
N THR A 242 18.96 1.52 -0.68
CA THR A 242 18.39 0.23 -1.07
C THR A 242 18.15 0.24 -2.57
N ASP A 243 18.43 -0.89 -3.22
CA ASP A 243 18.16 -1.04 -4.64
C ASP A 243 16.64 -1.08 -4.89
N ALA A 244 16.16 -0.29 -5.86
CA ALA A 244 14.74 -0.18 -6.18
C ALA A 244 14.15 -1.52 -6.65
N GLY A 245 14.94 -2.35 -7.33
CA GLY A 245 14.52 -3.69 -7.76
C GLY A 245 14.38 -4.64 -6.57
N LEU A 246 15.38 -4.68 -5.67
CA LEU A 246 15.32 -5.49 -4.45
C LEU A 246 14.16 -5.09 -3.54
N LEU A 247 13.89 -3.79 -3.40
CA LEU A 247 12.74 -3.29 -2.66
C LEU A 247 11.43 -3.81 -3.26
N GLN A 248 11.28 -3.76 -4.58
CA GLN A 248 10.08 -4.24 -5.28
C GLN A 248 9.86 -5.75 -5.14
N GLU A 249 10.92 -6.56 -5.20
CA GLU A 249 10.82 -8.01 -4.97
C GLU A 249 10.41 -8.33 -3.52
N LYS A 250 11.06 -7.70 -2.53
CA LYS A 250 10.66 -7.83 -1.12
C LYS A 250 9.22 -7.36 -0.90
N MET A 251 8.81 -6.29 -1.56
CA MET A 251 7.45 -5.75 -1.48
C MET A 251 6.43 -6.76 -2.02
N ALA A 252 6.66 -7.36 -3.18
CA ALA A 252 5.79 -8.40 -3.73
C ALA A 252 5.70 -9.63 -2.80
N GLU A 253 6.79 -10.03 -2.15
CA GLU A 253 6.80 -11.10 -1.15
C GLU A 253 5.99 -10.75 0.11
N TYR A 254 6.08 -9.51 0.59
CA TYR A 254 5.24 -9.00 1.68
C TYR A 254 3.76 -8.95 1.28
N ALA A 255 3.45 -8.50 0.06
CA ALA A 255 2.08 -8.49 -0.45
C ALA A 255 1.49 -9.90 -0.44
N TYR A 256 2.25 -10.90 -0.91
CA TYR A 256 1.85 -12.30 -0.85
C TYR A 256 1.60 -12.77 0.59
N ALA A 257 2.55 -12.51 1.49
CA ALA A 257 2.43 -12.90 2.89
C ALA A 257 1.18 -12.30 3.58
N SER A 258 0.85 -11.05 3.27
CA SER A 258 -0.28 -10.32 3.86
C SER A 258 -1.65 -10.96 3.57
N VAL A 259 -1.78 -11.70 2.46
CA VAL A 259 -3.08 -12.19 1.99
C VAL A 259 -3.14 -13.69 1.69
N LYS A 260 -2.04 -14.44 1.77
CA LYS A 260 -2.00 -15.85 1.33
C LYS A 260 -3.17 -16.69 1.87
N GLU A 261 -3.46 -16.63 3.17
CA GLU A 261 -4.52 -17.43 3.80
C GLU A 261 -5.92 -16.97 3.39
N LYS A 262 -6.11 -15.65 3.24
CA LYS A 262 -7.39 -15.08 2.78
C LYS A 262 -7.63 -15.39 1.32
N ARG A 263 -6.59 -15.36 0.47
CA ARG A 263 -6.69 -15.74 -0.94
C ARG A 263 -7.07 -17.19 -1.12
N GLU A 264 -6.43 -18.11 -0.38
CA GLU A 264 -6.78 -19.54 -0.39
C GLU A 264 -8.26 -19.78 -0.03
N LYS A 265 -8.82 -18.94 0.85
CA LYS A 265 -10.22 -18.99 1.29
C LYS A 265 -11.18 -18.17 0.41
N GLY A 266 -10.71 -17.45 -0.60
CA GLY A 266 -11.54 -16.52 -1.36
C GLY A 266 -12.08 -15.33 -0.54
N LYS A 267 -11.38 -14.96 0.55
CA LYS A 267 -11.76 -13.94 1.53
C LYS A 267 -11.08 -12.58 1.30
N VAL A 268 -10.59 -12.31 0.09
CA VAL A 268 -9.98 -11.01 -0.24
C VAL A 268 -10.27 -10.58 -1.69
N THR A 269 -10.58 -9.29 -1.87
CA THR A 269 -10.86 -8.68 -3.17
C THR A 269 -10.27 -7.27 -3.25
N PHE A 270 -10.15 -6.71 -4.46
CA PHE A 270 -9.37 -5.50 -4.73
C PHE A 270 -10.15 -4.52 -5.60
N ILE A 271 -10.04 -3.23 -5.28
CA ILE A 271 -10.53 -2.10 -6.07
C ILE A 271 -9.40 -1.08 -6.21
N ASN A 272 -9.06 -0.71 -7.44
CA ASN A 272 -8.12 0.36 -7.74
C ASN A 272 -8.84 1.59 -8.30
N PHE A 273 -8.47 2.76 -7.79
CA PHE A 273 -8.93 4.06 -8.26
C PHE A 273 -7.82 4.69 -9.09
N VAL A 274 -8.03 4.77 -10.40
CA VAL A 274 -7.10 5.42 -11.34
C VAL A 274 -7.64 6.82 -11.63
N LEU A 275 -7.63 7.63 -10.58
CA LEU A 275 -8.11 9.02 -10.54
C LEU A 275 -6.99 9.84 -9.90
N ASP A 276 -6.78 11.08 -10.33
CA ASP A 276 -5.73 11.96 -9.81
C ASP A 276 -4.34 11.30 -9.79
N VAL A 277 -3.95 10.61 -10.87
CA VAL A 277 -2.69 9.84 -10.96
C VAL A 277 -1.48 10.78 -10.82
N THR A 278 -1.01 11.00 -9.59
CA THR A 278 0.13 11.88 -9.30
C THR A 278 1.47 11.22 -9.58
N PRO A 279 2.55 11.98 -9.83
CA PRO A 279 3.88 11.42 -9.99
C PRO A 279 4.44 10.82 -8.68
N GLU A 280 4.16 11.43 -7.53
CA GLU A 280 4.61 10.92 -6.22
C GLU A 280 3.53 10.16 -5.46
N CYS A 281 3.93 9.63 -4.29
CA CYS A 281 3.06 8.92 -3.38
C CYS A 281 2.18 9.80 -2.51
N ASP A 282 1.02 9.23 -2.15
CA ASP A 282 0.17 9.69 -1.04
C ASP A 282 0.88 9.75 0.32
N CYS A 283 2.11 9.21 0.42
CA CYS A 283 2.95 9.35 1.59
C CYS A 283 3.59 10.74 1.71
N CYS A 284 3.65 11.49 0.62
CA CYS A 284 4.11 12.87 0.61
C CYS A 284 3.04 13.77 1.20
N SER A 285 3.44 14.77 2.00
CA SER A 285 2.54 15.76 2.61
C SER A 285 2.01 16.81 1.61
N TRP A 286 2.09 16.51 0.31
CA TRP A 286 1.62 17.30 -0.83
C TRP A 286 1.21 16.34 -1.94
N SER A 287 0.50 16.86 -2.93
CA SER A 287 0.18 16.17 -4.18
C SER A 287 0.41 17.11 -5.35
N ASP A 288 1.14 16.63 -6.36
CA ASP A 288 1.39 17.37 -7.61
C ASP A 288 0.23 17.17 -8.59
N ALA A 289 0.29 17.87 -9.73
CA ALA A 289 -0.66 17.70 -10.82
C ALA A 289 -0.67 16.25 -11.37
N PRO A 290 -1.84 15.71 -11.76
CA PRO A 290 -1.91 14.38 -12.36
C PRO A 290 -1.11 14.28 -13.66
N ILE A 291 -0.53 13.11 -13.93
CA ILE A 291 0.25 12.84 -15.15
C ILE A 291 -0.63 12.38 -16.32
N VAL A 292 -1.87 11.94 -16.04
CA VAL A 292 -2.88 11.57 -17.04
C VAL A 292 -4.26 12.04 -16.58
N PRO A 293 -5.24 12.20 -17.48
CA PRO A 293 -6.64 12.39 -17.08
C PRO A 293 -7.15 11.22 -16.24
N ASP A 294 -8.20 11.47 -15.45
CA ASP A 294 -8.92 10.41 -14.74
C ASP A 294 -9.34 9.28 -15.69
N ILE A 295 -8.95 8.04 -15.36
CA ILE A 295 -9.22 6.86 -16.17
C ILE A 295 -10.46 6.11 -15.69
N GLY A 296 -10.61 5.97 -14.37
CA GLY A 296 -11.79 5.33 -13.77
C GLY A 296 -11.48 4.44 -12.57
N ILE A 297 -12.34 3.44 -12.37
CA ILE A 297 -12.27 2.52 -11.23
C ILE A 297 -12.26 1.08 -11.76
N LEU A 298 -11.34 0.27 -11.24
CA LEU A 298 -11.17 -1.14 -11.61
C LEU A 298 -11.35 -2.04 -10.41
N ALA A 299 -11.84 -3.26 -10.62
CA ALA A 299 -11.99 -4.27 -9.56
C ALA A 299 -11.63 -5.68 -10.06
N SER A 300 -11.02 -6.48 -9.18
CA SER A 300 -10.70 -7.89 -9.42
C SER A 300 -10.45 -8.63 -8.09
N ASP A 301 -10.45 -9.96 -8.12
CA ASP A 301 -9.96 -10.83 -7.05
C ASP A 301 -8.45 -11.13 -7.17
N ASP A 302 -7.82 -10.67 -8.26
CA ASP A 302 -6.39 -10.82 -8.54
C ASP A 302 -5.70 -9.45 -8.52
N PRO A 303 -4.83 -9.19 -7.52
CA PRO A 303 -4.18 -7.89 -7.38
C PRO A 303 -3.10 -7.64 -8.44
N VAL A 304 -2.53 -8.71 -9.03
CA VAL A 304 -1.50 -8.58 -10.07
C VAL A 304 -2.15 -8.21 -11.39
N ALA A 305 -3.25 -8.88 -11.75
CA ALA A 305 -4.05 -8.55 -12.93
C ALA A 305 -4.60 -7.13 -12.84
N LEU A 306 -5.09 -6.75 -11.66
CA LEU A 306 -5.63 -5.41 -11.41
C LEU A 306 -4.57 -4.32 -11.56
N ASP A 307 -3.40 -4.47 -10.94
CA ASP A 307 -2.32 -3.49 -11.05
C ASP A 307 -1.75 -3.44 -12.48
N GLN A 308 -1.63 -4.59 -13.16
CA GLN A 308 -1.23 -4.65 -14.58
C GLN A 308 -2.21 -3.88 -15.46
N ALA A 309 -3.52 -4.10 -15.31
CA ALA A 309 -4.53 -3.38 -16.09
C ALA A 309 -4.51 -1.87 -15.83
N CYS A 310 -4.32 -1.45 -14.58
CA CYS A 310 -4.21 -0.03 -14.24
C CYS A 310 -2.95 0.60 -14.88
N TYR A 311 -1.81 -0.09 -14.81
CA TYR A 311 -0.56 0.33 -15.40
C TYR A 311 -0.67 0.51 -16.93
N ASP A 312 -1.30 -0.45 -17.60
CA ASP A 312 -1.50 -0.43 -19.05
C ASP A 312 -2.43 0.71 -19.48
N LEU A 313 -3.55 0.92 -18.76
CA LEU A 313 -4.47 2.03 -19.06
C LEU A 313 -3.82 3.41 -18.87
N VAL A 314 -3.00 3.60 -17.83
CA VAL A 314 -2.24 4.85 -17.64
C VAL A 314 -1.27 5.08 -18.80
N ASN A 315 -0.56 4.03 -19.23
CA ASN A 315 0.39 4.13 -20.33
C ASN A 315 -0.30 4.30 -21.70
N GLN A 316 -1.55 3.86 -21.85
CA GLN A 316 -2.36 4.09 -23.05
C GLN A 316 -3.01 5.48 -23.09
N ALA A 317 -3.33 6.08 -21.94
CA ALA A 317 -3.94 7.41 -21.86
C ALA A 317 -3.03 8.53 -22.44
N PRO A 318 -3.57 9.66 -22.89
CA PRO A 318 -2.74 10.82 -23.21
C PRO A 318 -2.07 11.38 -21.94
N GLY A 319 -0.80 11.78 -22.04
CA GLY A 319 -0.08 12.43 -20.94
C GLY A 319 -0.48 13.90 -20.78
N LEU A 320 -0.62 14.36 -19.53
CA LEU A 320 -0.86 15.78 -19.21
C LEU A 320 0.49 16.52 -19.17
N ARG A 321 0.55 17.69 -19.84
CA ARG A 321 1.78 18.46 -19.99
C ARG A 321 2.03 19.46 -18.85
N ASP A 322 0.96 19.88 -18.20
CA ASP A 322 1.03 20.84 -17.10
C ASP A 322 1.36 20.09 -15.80
N GLY A 323 2.65 19.77 -15.65
CA GLY A 323 3.18 18.97 -14.54
C GLY A 323 4.45 18.21 -14.91
N ARG A 324 4.80 17.23 -14.06
CA ARG A 324 6.10 16.53 -14.10
C ARG A 324 6.43 15.80 -15.40
N LEU A 325 5.43 15.43 -16.21
CA LEU A 325 5.68 14.89 -17.55
C LEU A 325 6.20 15.94 -18.53
N GLY A 326 5.74 17.19 -18.43
CA GLY A 326 6.20 18.30 -19.26
C GLY A 326 7.65 18.68 -18.94
N ASP A 327 8.03 18.64 -17.66
CA ASP A 327 9.40 18.92 -17.19
C ASP A 327 10.46 17.98 -17.78
N ALA A 328 10.06 16.76 -18.14
CA ALA A 328 10.97 15.75 -18.70
C ALA A 328 11.43 16.07 -20.14
N GLY A 329 10.90 17.14 -20.77
CA GLY A 329 11.39 17.66 -22.05
C GLY A 329 11.16 16.75 -23.27
N GLN A 330 10.51 15.60 -23.08
CA GLN A 330 10.04 14.75 -24.16
C GLN A 330 8.72 15.34 -24.67
N GLY A 331 8.45 15.28 -25.98
CA GLY A 331 7.19 15.77 -26.56
C GLY A 331 5.94 15.10 -25.94
N GLU A 332 4.75 15.31 -26.51
CA GLU A 332 3.55 14.62 -26.02
C GLU A 332 3.80 13.12 -25.87
N PRO A 333 3.74 12.54 -24.65
CA PRO A 333 4.00 11.12 -24.48
C PRO A 333 2.90 10.36 -25.23
N ALA A 334 3.27 9.76 -26.36
CA ALA A 334 2.36 9.02 -27.19
C ALA A 334 1.71 7.88 -26.37
N ALA A 335 0.50 7.48 -26.75
CA ALA A 335 -0.14 6.30 -26.21
C ALA A 335 0.80 5.09 -26.35
N GLY A 336 0.98 4.33 -25.26
CA GLY A 336 1.89 3.19 -25.19
C GLY A 336 3.28 3.49 -24.64
N VAL A 337 3.63 4.76 -24.39
CA VAL A 337 4.87 5.10 -23.68
C VAL A 337 4.68 4.94 -22.17
N ASP A 338 5.69 4.38 -21.50
CA ASP A 338 5.71 4.22 -20.04
C ASP A 338 5.89 5.57 -19.34
N LYS A 339 4.77 6.16 -18.91
CA LYS A 339 4.74 7.47 -18.25
C LYS A 339 5.40 7.45 -16.88
N PHE A 340 5.35 6.32 -16.18
CA PHE A 340 6.02 6.15 -14.89
C PHE A 340 7.54 6.17 -15.06
N ARG A 341 8.07 5.61 -16.15
CA ARG A 341 9.48 5.71 -16.52
C ARG A 341 9.89 7.13 -16.89
N ILE A 342 9.00 7.93 -17.48
CA ILE A 342 9.31 9.34 -17.77
C ILE A 342 9.49 10.12 -16.46
N VAL A 343 8.56 9.98 -15.51
CA VAL A 343 8.65 10.74 -14.24
C VAL A 343 9.68 10.15 -13.25
N HIS A 344 9.98 8.85 -13.35
CA HIS A 344 10.99 8.14 -12.53
C HIS A 344 11.94 7.31 -13.40
N PRO A 345 12.92 7.92 -14.11
CA PRO A 345 13.73 7.27 -15.15
C PRO A 345 14.57 6.07 -14.71
N SER A 346 14.99 6.05 -13.46
CA SER A 346 15.83 4.98 -12.89
C SER A 346 15.05 3.77 -12.39
N VAL A 347 13.71 3.78 -12.48
CA VAL A 347 12.87 2.76 -11.84
C VAL A 347 12.10 1.96 -12.88
N ASP A 348 12.22 0.63 -12.83
CA ASP A 348 11.35 -0.29 -13.56
C ASP A 348 10.22 -0.72 -12.63
N GLY A 349 9.03 -0.14 -12.79
CA GLY A 349 7.87 -0.52 -11.98
C GLY A 349 7.32 -1.90 -12.30
N THR A 350 7.71 -2.51 -13.42
CA THR A 350 7.22 -3.84 -13.81
C THR A 350 7.89 -4.98 -13.04
N ILE A 351 8.95 -4.70 -12.26
CA ILE A 351 9.62 -5.67 -11.37
C ILE A 351 8.63 -6.19 -10.33
N GLN A 352 7.87 -5.31 -9.65
CA GLN A 352 6.91 -5.74 -8.64
C GLN A 352 5.82 -6.66 -9.21
N LEU A 353 5.39 -6.41 -10.46
CA LEU A 353 4.39 -7.23 -11.15
C LEU A 353 4.94 -8.62 -11.52
N ARG A 354 6.16 -8.69 -12.10
CA ARG A 354 6.81 -9.98 -12.43
C ARG A 354 7.01 -10.81 -11.17
N HIS A 355 7.60 -10.22 -10.13
CA HIS A 355 7.91 -10.95 -8.90
C HIS A 355 6.66 -11.40 -8.16
N ALA A 356 5.59 -10.60 -8.17
CA ALA A 356 4.30 -10.99 -7.59
C ALA A 356 3.66 -12.18 -8.32
N GLU A 357 3.74 -12.20 -9.66
CA GLU A 357 3.30 -13.36 -10.46
C GLU A 357 4.14 -14.60 -10.18
N GLU A 358 5.48 -14.47 -10.13
CA GLU A 358 6.40 -15.57 -9.76
C GLU A 358 6.10 -16.14 -8.36
N MET A 359 5.69 -15.29 -7.42
CA MET A 359 5.25 -15.68 -6.08
C MET A 359 3.87 -16.35 -6.03
N GLY A 360 3.13 -16.38 -7.14
CA GLY A 360 1.76 -16.89 -7.19
C GLY A 360 0.71 -15.96 -6.56
N LEU A 361 1.02 -14.67 -6.41
CA LEU A 361 0.07 -13.67 -5.89
C LEU A 361 -1.07 -13.40 -6.88
N GLY A 362 -0.87 -13.68 -8.16
CA GLY A 362 -1.82 -13.41 -9.23
C GLY A 362 -1.21 -13.63 -10.60
N SER A 363 -1.93 -13.22 -11.63
CA SER A 363 -1.55 -13.32 -13.04
C SER A 363 -1.44 -11.94 -13.66
N ARG A 364 -0.42 -11.71 -14.50
CA ARG A 364 -0.35 -10.49 -15.32
C ARG A 364 -1.31 -10.55 -16.50
N ALA A 365 -1.70 -11.74 -16.95
CA ALA A 365 -2.66 -11.87 -18.04
C ALA A 365 -4.08 -11.59 -17.55
N TYR A 366 -4.75 -10.62 -18.18
CA TYR A 366 -6.09 -10.18 -17.82
C TYR A 366 -7.00 -9.95 -19.03
N GLU A 367 -8.30 -10.07 -18.81
CA GLU A 367 -9.37 -9.66 -19.71
C GLU A 367 -10.07 -8.43 -19.10
N LEU A 368 -10.08 -7.30 -19.81
CA LEU A 368 -10.75 -6.09 -19.36
C LEU A 368 -12.25 -6.15 -19.66
N VAL A 369 -13.09 -6.16 -18.63
CA VAL A 369 -14.54 -6.19 -18.74
C VAL A 369 -15.09 -4.78 -18.47
N SER A 370 -15.31 -4.02 -19.53
CA SER A 370 -15.88 -2.68 -19.45
C SER A 370 -17.38 -2.72 -19.20
N LEU A 371 -17.85 -2.11 -18.11
CA LEU A 371 -19.27 -1.97 -17.82
C LEU A 371 -19.83 -0.72 -18.52
N GLU A 372 -20.86 -0.90 -19.34
CA GLU A 372 -21.51 0.19 -20.08
C GLU A 372 -22.10 1.28 -19.16
N GLU A 373 -22.23 2.52 -19.67
CA GLU A 373 -22.68 3.70 -18.91
C GLU A 373 -24.12 3.62 -18.37
#